data_AF-A0A2T6N1C6-F1
#
_entry.id   AF-A0A2T6N1C6-F1
#
_cell.length_a   1.000
_cell.length_b   1.000
_cell.length_c   1.000
_cell.angle_alpha   90.00
_cell.angle_beta   90.00
_cell.angle_gamma   90.00
#
_symmetry.space_group_name_H-M   'P 1'
#
loop_
_entity.id
_entity.type
_entity.pdbx_description
1 polymer ?
#
loop_
_entity_poly.entity_id
_entity_poly.type
_entity_poly.pdbx_seq_one_letter_code
_entity_poly.pdbx_strand_id
1 'polypeptide(L)'
;MMKFQTALTLLLLFTAGNLPAADFGEAMEALSRGEHREAYRGFKRLAKHDHVEAQYQLGMLYLFGKGVGQDTDQGVAWLKEAATNGSYLAANELGQIYLSGRGVEMNEQEAIKWLELATTIAEQNEGEAEDGCD
;
A
#
# COMPACT_ATOMS: atom_id res chain seq x y z
N MET A 1 21.33 -39.20 -35.62
CA MET A 1 21.31 -39.74 -34.24
C MET A 1 21.51 -38.58 -33.27
N MET A 2 20.44 -38.07 -32.66
CA MET A 2 20.51 -37.07 -31.59
C MET A 2 19.76 -37.63 -30.38
N LYS A 3 20.48 -37.92 -29.31
CA LYS A 3 19.94 -38.14 -27.97
C LYS A 3 20.79 -37.32 -27.01
N PHE A 4 20.40 -36.07 -26.78
CA PHE A 4 20.81 -35.36 -25.58
C PHE A 4 19.82 -35.76 -24.49
N GLN A 5 20.25 -36.69 -23.64
CA GLN A 5 19.55 -37.09 -22.45
C GLN A 5 19.36 -35.89 -21.52
N THR A 6 18.10 -35.51 -21.34
CA THR A 6 17.44 -35.40 -20.05
C THR A 6 18.36 -35.37 -18.83
N ALA A 7 18.53 -34.19 -18.22
CA ALA A 7 18.45 -33.97 -16.77
C ALA A 7 19.02 -32.59 -16.41
N LEU A 8 18.17 -31.56 -16.38
CA LEU A 8 18.20 -30.61 -15.27
C LEU A 8 16.80 -30.07 -15.05
N THR A 9 16.06 -30.82 -14.23
CA THR A 9 15.22 -30.32 -13.14
C THR A 9 14.45 -29.01 -13.36
N LEU A 10 13.14 -29.15 -13.58
CA LEU A 10 12.09 -28.62 -12.72
C LEU A 10 12.44 -27.36 -11.91
N LEU A 11 11.94 -26.20 -12.37
CA LEU A 11 11.27 -25.27 -11.49
C LEU A 11 10.00 -24.75 -12.18
N LEU A 12 8.94 -25.53 -11.99
CA LEU A 12 7.54 -25.12 -11.86
C LEU A 12 7.02 -24.03 -12.81
N LEU A 13 6.29 -24.49 -13.83
CA LEU A 13 5.05 -23.83 -14.25
C LEU A 13 4.08 -23.82 -13.07
N PHE A 14 4.04 -22.73 -12.30
CA PHE A 14 2.97 -22.37 -11.37
C PHE A 14 3.26 -20.90 -11.00
N THR A 15 2.56 -19.90 -11.54
CA THR A 15 1.12 -19.70 -11.38
C THR A 15 0.51 -19.05 -12.63
N ALA A 16 -0.42 -19.75 -13.26
CA ALA A 16 -1.56 -19.06 -13.87
C ALA A 16 -2.32 -18.36 -12.74
N GLY A 17 -2.37 -17.03 -12.80
CA GLY A 17 -3.03 -16.21 -11.79
C GLY A 17 -2.37 -14.85 -11.65
N ASN A 18 -2.18 -14.14 -12.76
CA ASN A 18 -2.05 -12.70 -12.66
C ASN A 18 -3.41 -12.17 -12.19
N LEU A 19 -3.46 -11.47 -11.05
CA LEU A 19 -4.27 -10.27 -10.82
C LEU A 19 -4.09 -9.83 -9.35
N PRO A 20 -2.99 -9.11 -9.02
CA PRO A 20 -2.91 -8.38 -7.75
C PRO A 20 -4.16 -7.50 -7.48
N ALA A 21 -4.86 -7.08 -8.55
CA ALA A 21 -6.14 -6.39 -8.45
C ALA A 21 -7.31 -7.25 -7.91
N ALA A 22 -7.35 -8.56 -8.19
CA ALA A 22 -8.37 -9.46 -7.63
C ALA A 22 -8.15 -9.66 -6.13
N ASP A 23 -6.89 -9.90 -5.73
CA ASP A 23 -6.48 -9.98 -4.32
C ASP A 23 -6.77 -8.68 -3.55
N PHE A 24 -6.61 -7.52 -4.19
CA PHE A 24 -6.94 -6.23 -3.56
C PHE A 24 -8.45 -6.04 -3.39
N GLY A 25 -9.24 -6.37 -4.42
CA GLY A 25 -10.70 -6.31 -4.35
C GLY A 25 -11.27 -7.18 -3.23
N GLU A 26 -10.78 -8.41 -3.09
CA GLU A 26 -11.16 -9.30 -1.99
C GLU A 26 -10.81 -8.72 -0.61
N ALA A 27 -9.62 -8.12 -0.46
CA ALA A 27 -9.20 -7.49 0.78
C ALA A 27 -10.09 -6.28 1.14
N MET A 28 -10.48 -5.48 0.15
CA MET A 28 -11.41 -4.36 0.32
C MET A 28 -12.84 -4.83 0.65
N GLU A 29 -13.29 -5.92 0.03
CA GLU A 29 -14.60 -6.51 0.35
C GLU A 29 -14.62 -7.01 1.80
N ALA A 30 -13.59 -7.76 2.21
CA ALA A 30 -13.43 -8.18 3.60
C ALA A 30 -13.42 -6.99 4.57
N LEU A 31 -12.74 -5.89 4.20
CA LEU A 31 -12.74 -4.65 5.00
C LEU A 31 -14.15 -4.07 5.13
N SER A 32 -14.90 -4.00 4.02
CA SER A 32 -16.29 -3.53 3.97
C SER A 32 -17.24 -4.39 4.82
N ARG A 33 -17.02 -5.72 4.84
CA ARG A 33 -17.76 -6.66 5.69
C ARG A 33 -17.36 -6.61 7.17
N GLY A 34 -16.35 -5.83 7.53
CA GLY A 34 -15.81 -5.76 8.90
C GLY A 34 -14.93 -6.95 9.28
N GLU A 35 -14.54 -7.77 8.31
CA GLU A 35 -13.65 -8.93 8.47
C GLU A 35 -12.19 -8.47 8.48
N HIS A 36 -11.87 -7.57 9.42
CA HIS A 36 -10.61 -6.84 9.43
C HIS A 36 -9.36 -7.74 9.45
N ARG A 37 -9.43 -8.94 10.05
CA ARG A 37 -8.30 -9.89 10.07
C ARG A 37 -8.00 -10.46 8.68
N GLU A 38 -9.02 -10.65 7.86
CA GLU A 38 -8.87 -11.11 6.49
C GLU A 38 -8.35 -9.99 5.60
N ALA A 39 -8.95 -8.80 5.72
CA ALA A 39 -8.45 -7.57 5.07
C ALA A 39 -6.96 -7.33 5.38
N TYR A 40 -6.56 -7.44 6.66
CA TYR A 40 -5.16 -7.35 7.08
C TYR A 40 -4.25 -8.33 6.34
N ARG A 41 -4.66 -9.60 6.22
CA ARG A 41 -3.86 -10.61 5.51
C ARG A 41 -3.72 -10.29 4.03
N GLY A 42 -4.79 -9.81 3.40
CA GLY A 42 -4.80 -9.39 2.00
C GLY A 42 -3.85 -8.21 1.78
N PHE A 43 -4.08 -7.10 2.49
CA PHE A 43 -3.23 -5.91 2.38
C PHE A 43 -1.77 -6.20 2.73
N LYS A 44 -1.49 -7.02 3.74
CA LYS A 44 -0.10 -7.40 4.08
C LYS A 44 0.60 -8.18 2.98
N ARG A 45 -0.09 -9.02 2.20
CA ARG A 45 0.52 -9.68 1.05
C ARG A 45 0.81 -8.69 -0.06
N LEU A 46 -0.18 -7.87 -0.41
CA LEU A 46 -0.08 -6.89 -1.50
C LEU A 46 0.94 -5.78 -1.22
N ALA A 47 0.97 -5.27 0.01
CA ALA A 47 1.89 -4.22 0.44
C ALA A 47 3.37 -4.65 0.34
N LYS A 48 3.66 -5.95 0.48
CA LYS A 48 5.00 -6.52 0.29
C LYS A 48 5.44 -6.61 -1.18
N HIS A 49 4.50 -6.42 -2.10
CA HIS A 49 4.73 -6.37 -3.54
C HIS A 49 4.45 -4.95 -4.07
N ASP A 50 4.74 -3.94 -3.26
CA ASP A 50 4.71 -2.51 -3.59
C ASP A 50 3.34 -1.99 -4.09
N HIS A 51 2.25 -2.68 -3.75
CA HIS A 51 0.91 -2.19 -4.05
C HIS A 51 0.56 -1.00 -3.16
N VAL A 52 0.71 0.20 -3.71
CA VAL A 52 0.60 1.51 -3.03
C VAL A 52 -0.65 1.64 -2.16
N GLU A 53 -1.83 1.36 -2.72
CA GLU A 53 -3.09 1.47 -1.98
C GLU A 53 -3.17 0.44 -0.83
N ALA A 54 -2.55 -0.74 -0.98
CA ALA A 54 -2.52 -1.74 0.07
C ALA A 54 -1.56 -1.36 1.20
N GLN A 55 -0.46 -0.69 0.89
CA GLN A 55 0.45 -0.10 1.89
C GLN A 55 -0.29 0.95 2.73
N TYR A 56 -1.07 1.83 2.07
CA TYR A 56 -1.93 2.80 2.76
C TYR A 56 -2.94 2.11 3.70
N GLN A 57 -3.72 1.17 3.18
CA GLN A 57 -4.73 0.45 3.98
C GLN A 57 -4.10 -0.33 5.13
N LEU A 58 -2.95 -0.97 4.91
CA LEU A 58 -2.22 -1.67 5.97
C LEU A 58 -1.76 -0.72 7.08
N GLY A 59 -1.28 0.47 6.72
CA GLY A 59 -0.94 1.54 7.65
C GLY A 59 -2.14 1.91 8.53
N MET A 60 -3.31 2.13 7.92
CA MET A 60 -4.56 2.45 8.63
C MET A 60 -5.01 1.32 9.57
N LEU A 61 -4.89 0.05 9.15
CA LEU A 61 -5.24 -1.08 10.02
C LEU A 61 -4.37 -1.14 11.28
N TYR A 62 -3.07 -0.85 11.18
CA TYR A 62 -2.20 -0.76 12.35
C TYR A 62 -2.53 0.45 13.23
N LEU A 63 -2.80 1.63 12.64
CA LEU A 63 -3.14 2.84 13.40
C LEU A 63 -4.42 2.68 14.23
N PHE A 64 -5.41 1.97 13.70
CA PHE A 64 -6.69 1.75 14.38
C PHE A 64 -6.80 0.40 15.11
N GLY A 65 -5.77 -0.44 15.07
CA GLY A 65 -5.83 -1.79 15.65
C GLY A 65 -6.95 -2.67 15.06
N LYS A 66 -7.19 -2.55 13.75
CA LYS A 66 -8.26 -3.28 13.07
C LYS A 66 -7.70 -4.55 12.43
N GLY A 67 -8.11 -5.71 12.95
CA GLY A 67 -7.66 -7.01 12.43
C GLY A 67 -6.22 -7.39 12.82
N VAL A 68 -5.47 -6.44 13.37
CA VAL A 68 -4.14 -6.55 13.96
C VAL A 68 -4.09 -5.70 15.24
N GLY A 69 -3.15 -5.96 16.15
CA GLY A 69 -2.95 -5.09 17.31
C GLY A 69 -2.60 -3.67 16.88
N GLN A 70 -3.08 -2.67 17.63
CA GLN A 70 -2.73 -1.28 17.35
C GLN A 70 -1.23 -1.07 17.53
N ASP A 71 -0.59 -0.50 16.51
CA ASP A 71 0.84 -0.24 16.48
C ASP A 71 1.09 1.00 15.61
N THR A 72 1.27 2.15 16.26
CA THR A 72 1.41 3.41 15.52
C THR A 72 2.72 3.49 14.75
N ASP A 73 3.81 2.93 15.27
CA ASP A 73 5.10 2.95 14.59
C ASP A 73 5.04 2.15 13.28
N GLN A 74 4.44 0.96 13.31
CA GLN A 74 4.18 0.17 12.10
C GLN A 74 3.23 0.90 11.15
N GLY A 75 2.17 1.52 11.67
CA GLY A 75 1.21 2.29 10.87
C GLY A 75 1.88 3.42 10.09
N VAL A 76 2.67 4.25 10.79
CA VAL A 76 3.44 5.35 10.21
C VAL A 76 4.48 4.86 9.21
N ALA A 77 5.16 3.74 9.49
CA ALA A 77 6.12 3.16 8.56
C ALA A 77 5.46 2.77 7.22
N TRP A 78 4.32 2.09 7.26
CA TRP A 78 3.60 1.71 6.04
C TRP A 78 3.03 2.92 5.28
N LEU A 79 2.57 3.95 5.99
CA LEU A 79 2.15 5.19 5.34
C LEU A 79 3.33 5.92 4.67
N LYS A 80 4.53 5.90 5.26
CA LYS A 80 5.73 6.48 4.65
C LYS A 80 6.09 5.78 3.35
N GLU A 81 6.09 4.43 3.35
CA GLU A 81 6.30 3.64 2.13
C GLU A 81 5.25 3.97 1.06
N ALA A 82 3.96 4.00 1.43
CA ALA A 82 2.88 4.35 0.51
C ALA A 82 3.06 5.75 -0.09
N ALA A 83 3.44 6.75 0.73
CA ALA A 83 3.68 8.11 0.29
C ALA A 83 4.90 8.20 -0.65
N THR A 84 6.00 7.50 -0.33
CA THR A 84 7.18 7.40 -1.21
C THR A 84 6.85 6.74 -2.54
N ASN A 85 5.89 5.81 -2.57
CA ASN A 85 5.42 5.16 -3.79
C ASN A 85 4.27 5.92 -4.50
N GLY A 86 3.99 7.17 -4.13
CA GLY A 86 3.02 8.02 -4.86
C GLY A 86 1.59 8.00 -4.30
N SER A 87 1.38 7.59 -3.04
CA SER A 87 0.09 7.78 -2.37
C SER A 87 -0.04 9.18 -1.79
N TYR A 88 -0.77 10.06 -2.47
CA TYR A 88 -1.12 11.38 -1.90
C TYR A 88 -1.96 11.24 -0.61
N LEU A 89 -2.81 10.22 -0.52
CA LEU A 89 -3.62 9.93 0.67
C LEU A 89 -2.73 9.61 1.88
N ALA A 90 -1.70 8.79 1.69
CA ALA A 90 -0.77 8.45 2.77
C ALA A 90 0.08 9.65 3.20
N ALA A 91 0.56 10.45 2.24
CA ALA A 91 1.28 11.69 2.52
C ALA A 91 0.42 12.67 3.31
N ASN A 92 -0.85 12.85 2.93
CA ASN A 92 -1.78 13.70 3.67
C ASN A 92 -2.04 13.18 5.10
N GLU A 93 -2.24 11.87 5.28
CA GLU A 93 -2.45 11.28 6.62
C GLU A 93 -1.21 11.44 7.51
N LEU A 94 0.01 11.29 6.96
CA LEU A 94 1.26 11.57 7.68
C LEU A 94 1.34 13.02 8.14
N GLY A 95 0.96 13.97 7.28
CA GLY A 95 0.85 15.38 7.64
C GLY A 95 -0.04 15.58 8.88
N GLN A 96 -1.22 14.96 8.87
CA GLN A 96 -2.16 15.06 10.00
C GLN A 96 -1.67 14.34 11.27
N ILE A 97 -0.98 13.21 11.13
CA ILE A 97 -0.36 12.50 12.26
C ILE A 97 0.68 13.39 12.93
N TYR A 98 1.54 14.06 12.17
CA TYR A 98 2.56 14.96 12.71
C TYR A 98 1.98 16.27 13.27
N LEU A 99 0.87 16.79 12.73
CA LEU A 99 0.16 17.94 13.31
C LEU A 99 -0.52 17.61 14.64
N SER A 100 -1.08 16.40 14.76
CA SER A 100 -1.83 15.97 15.94
C SER A 100 -0.97 15.32 17.02
N GLY A 101 0.26 14.90 16.69
CA GLY A 101 1.10 14.10 17.58
C GLY A 101 0.52 12.71 17.87
N ARG A 102 -0.27 12.16 16.93
CA ARG A 102 -0.99 10.89 17.13
C ARG A 102 -0.02 9.72 17.00
N GLY A 103 0.54 9.31 18.14
CA GLY A 103 1.50 8.21 18.28
C GLY A 103 2.87 8.50 17.67
N VAL A 104 3.13 9.76 17.33
CA VAL A 104 4.47 10.32 17.06
C VAL A 104 4.59 11.65 17.81
N GLU A 105 5.80 12.15 17.99
CA GLU A 105 5.98 13.51 18.48
C GLU A 105 5.40 14.52 17.47
N MET A 106 4.63 15.49 17.98
CA MET A 106 4.08 16.55 17.16
C MET A 106 5.22 17.33 16.49
N ASN A 107 5.15 17.51 15.17
CA ASN A 107 6.17 18.19 14.40
C ASN A 107 5.57 18.90 13.20
N GLU A 108 5.33 20.20 13.34
CA GLU A 108 4.72 21.03 12.30
C GLU A 108 5.57 21.11 11.02
N GLN A 109 6.89 21.17 11.15
CA GLN A 109 7.79 21.23 10.00
C GLN A 109 7.73 19.93 9.19
N GLU A 110 7.69 18.79 9.88
CA GLU A 110 7.56 17.50 9.22
C GLU A 110 6.18 17.34 8.59
N ALA A 111 5.13 17.80 9.27
CA ALA A 111 3.79 17.80 8.71
C ALA A 111 3.68 18.60 7.41
N ILE A 112 4.24 19.81 7.37
CA ILE A 112 4.26 20.66 6.17
C ILE A 112 4.91 19.91 5.00
N LYS A 113 6.07 19.27 5.21
CA LYS A 113 6.73 18.50 4.14
C LYS A 113 5.84 17.38 3.58
N TRP A 114 5.15 16.64 4.44
CA TRP A 114 4.26 15.58 4.00
C TRP A 114 3.01 16.11 3.27
N LEU A 115 2.46 17.24 3.70
CA LEU A 115 1.33 17.89 3.03
C LEU A 115 1.74 18.48 1.66
N GLU A 116 2.91 19.11 1.56
CA GLU A 116 3.47 19.60 0.29
C GLU A 116 3.74 18.46 -0.69
N LEU A 117 4.27 17.32 -0.20
CA LEU A 117 4.44 16.12 -0.99
C LEU A 117 3.09 15.57 -1.49
N ALA A 118 2.05 15.56 -0.64
CA ALA A 118 0.72 15.11 -1.03
C ALA A 118 0.16 15.93 -2.20
N THR A 119 0.30 17.26 -2.16
CA THR A 119 -0.09 18.14 -3.26
C THR A 119 0.70 17.85 -4.53
N THR A 120 2.03 17.70 -4.41
CA THR A 120 2.90 17.41 -5.56
C THR A 120 2.52 16.10 -6.25
N ILE A 121 2.25 15.04 -5.47
CA ILE A 121 1.80 13.75 -5.99
C ILE A 121 0.42 13.88 -6.66
N ALA A 122 -0.51 14.60 -6.03
CA ALA A 122 -1.86 14.80 -6.59
C ALA A 122 -1.82 15.52 -7.94
N GLU A 123 -1.01 16.58 -8.07
CA GLU A 123 -0.83 17.32 -9.32
C GLU A 123 -0.22 16.47 -10.43
N GLN A 124 0.74 15.60 -10.11
CA GLN A 124 1.33 14.67 -11.07
C GLN A 124 0.31 13.64 -11.58
N ASN A 125 -0.56 13.16 -10.71
CA ASN A 125 -1.59 12.18 -11.06
C ASN A 125 -2.70 12.78 -11.95
N GLU A 126 -2.96 14.08 -11.88
CA GLU A 126 -3.95 14.76 -12.74
C GLU A 126 -3.45 14.95 -14.18
N GLY A 127 -2.13 15.04 -14.41
CA GLY A 127 -1.54 15.22 -15.73
C GLY A 127 -1.64 14.02 -16.68
N GLU A 128 -2.04 12.83 -16.20
CA GLU A 128 -2.20 11.63 -17.03
C GLU A 128 -3.60 11.48 -17.64
N ALA A 129 -4.58 12.30 -17.23
CA ALA A 129 -5.97 12.18 -17.67
C ALA A 129 -6.32 12.98 -18.95
N GLU A 130 -5.43 13.86 -19.43
CA GLU A 130 -5.76 14.81 -20.52
C GLU A 130 -5.32 14.38 -21.93
N ASP A 131 -4.48 13.35 -22.10
CA ASP A 131 -3.93 12.95 -23.43
C ASP A 131 -4.75 11.85 -24.17
N GLY A 132 -6.02 11.66 -23.79
CA GLY A 132 -6.87 10.56 -24.25
C GLY A 132 -7.99 10.91 -25.24
N CYS A 133 -7.94 12.04 -25.93
CA CYS A 133 -8.94 12.42 -26.95
C CYS A 133 -8.28 13.07 -28.17
N ASP A 134 -7.95 12.26 -29.17
CA ASP A 134 -7.79 12.67 -30.58
C ASP A 134 -8.42 11.59 -31.49
#